data_AF-A0AAU1C4U1-F1
#
_entry.id   AF-A0AAU1C4U1-F1
#
_cell.length_a   1.000
_cell.length_b   1.000
_cell.length_c   1.000
_cell.angle_alpha   90.00
_cell.angle_beta   90.00
_cell.angle_gamma   90.00
#
_symmetry.space_group_name_H-M   'P 1'
#
loop_
_entity.id
_entity.type
_entity.pdbx_description
1 polymer ?
#
loop_
_entity_poly.entity_id
_entity_poly.type
_entity_poly.pdbx_seq_one_letter_code
_entity_poly.pdbx_strand_id
1 'polypeptide(L)'
;MPDTTLANVCAYIRKLPGRADIAAVQEACAQQLLTLDREARPVISSGRRARITDIRPAFLAGLTGTVQEPNRGATRWHFLLDEDSTNAMRRDPRTTFTVPDDTARFRIPGKGIPAGCIELLDA
;
A
#
# COMPACT_ATOMS: atom_id res chain seq x y z
N MET A 1 -5.28 28.56 21.35
CA MET A 1 -5.46 27.33 22.15
C MET A 1 -4.11 27.07 22.83
N PRO A 2 -4.06 26.67 24.12
CA PRO A 2 -2.77 26.41 24.73
C PRO A 2 -2.05 25.31 23.95
N ASP A 3 -0.74 25.48 23.73
CA ASP A 3 0.12 24.46 23.15
C ASP A 3 0.13 23.26 24.10
N THR A 4 -0.77 22.33 23.84
CA THR A 4 -0.82 21.05 24.55
C THR A 4 0.38 20.23 24.08
N THR A 5 1.46 20.30 24.84
CA THR A 5 2.66 19.50 24.58
C THR A 5 2.40 18.03 24.91
N LEU A 6 3.12 17.13 24.23
CA LEU A 6 3.06 15.69 24.51
C LEU A 6 3.34 15.38 25.99
N ALA A 7 4.23 16.15 26.63
CA ALA A 7 4.55 16.04 28.04
C ALA A 7 3.31 16.29 28.94
N ASN A 8 2.48 17.28 28.62
CA ASN A 8 1.25 17.57 29.34
C ASN A 8 0.22 16.45 29.19
N VAL A 9 0.10 15.86 27.99
CA VAL A 9 -0.78 14.72 27.73
C VAL A 9 -0.35 13.50 28.53
N CYS A 10 0.94 13.15 28.51
CA CYS A 10 1.46 12.04 29.30
C CYS A 10 1.27 12.26 30.81
N ALA A 11 1.46 13.49 31.30
CA ALA A 11 1.23 13.83 32.70
C ALA A 11 -0.26 13.69 33.10
N TYR A 12 -1.18 14.02 32.20
CA TYR A 12 -2.62 13.84 32.41
C TYR A 12 -3.00 12.36 32.47
N ILE A 13 -2.51 11.54 31.54
CA ILE A 13 -2.81 10.09 31.51
C ILE A 13 -2.37 9.41 32.82
N ARG A 14 -1.24 9.84 33.41
CA ARG A 14 -0.76 9.31 34.72
C ARG A 14 -1.69 9.62 35.90
N LYS A 15 -2.58 10.61 35.78
CA LYS A 15 -3.55 10.97 36.81
C LYS A 15 -4.88 10.22 36.68
N LEU A 16 -5.06 9.41 35.63
CA LEU A 16 -6.29 8.67 35.42
C LEU A 16 -6.47 7.58 36.50
N PRO A 17 -7.63 7.49 37.15
CA PRO A 17 -7.82 6.67 38.33
C PRO A 17 -8.09 5.19 38.02
N GLY A 18 -8.50 4.84 36.80
CA GLY A 18 -8.99 3.50 36.47
C GLY A 18 -8.49 2.94 35.15
N ARG A 19 -8.43 1.60 35.07
CA ARG A 19 -8.08 0.86 33.84
C ARG A 19 -9.02 1.18 32.66
N ALA A 20 -10.29 1.49 32.94
CA ALA A 20 -11.27 1.85 31.92
C ALA A 20 -10.91 3.17 31.21
N ASP A 21 -10.48 4.18 31.98
CA ASP A 21 -10.09 5.48 31.42
C ASP A 21 -8.82 5.36 30.56
N ILE A 22 -7.87 4.52 30.99
CA ILE A 22 -6.67 4.22 30.21
C ILE A 22 -7.03 3.49 28.92
N ALA A 23 -7.96 2.52 28.97
CA ALA A 23 -8.43 1.81 27.79
C ALA A 23 -9.10 2.76 26.76
N ALA A 24 -9.88 3.73 27.22
CA ALA A 24 -10.48 4.74 26.35
C ALA A 24 -9.42 5.60 25.63
N VAL A 25 -8.35 5.98 26.32
CA VAL A 25 -7.21 6.69 25.70
C VAL A 25 -6.52 5.81 24.65
N GLN A 26 -6.32 4.53 24.94
CA GLN A 26 -5.72 3.58 23.99
C GLN A 26 -6.59 3.43 22.73
N GLU A 27 -7.90 3.33 22.88
CA GLU A 27 -8.83 3.26 21.75
C GLU A 27 -8.79 4.54 20.90
N ALA A 28 -8.79 5.71 21.52
CA ALA A 28 -8.67 6.98 20.81
C ALA A 28 -7.34 7.08 20.03
N CYS A 29 -6.23 6.65 20.63
CA CYS A 29 -4.94 6.57 19.93
C CYS A 29 -4.98 5.60 18.74
N ALA A 30 -5.59 4.42 18.92
CA ALA A 30 -5.74 3.44 17.84
C ALA A 30 -6.58 4.00 16.69
N GLN A 31 -7.69 4.69 16.98
CA GLN A 31 -8.51 5.35 15.96
C GLN A 31 -7.76 6.47 15.22
N GLN A 32 -6.96 7.26 15.94
CA GLN A 32 -6.16 8.32 15.32
C GLN A 32 -5.09 7.75 14.40
N LEU A 33 -4.39 6.69 14.82
CA LEU A 33 -3.43 5.99 13.96
C LEU A 33 -4.09 5.44 12.69
N LEU A 34 -5.26 4.81 12.81
CA LEU A 34 -6.01 4.34 11.65
C LEU A 34 -6.41 5.47 10.70
N THR A 35 -6.68 6.67 11.23
CA THR A 35 -7.03 7.85 10.43
C THR A 35 -5.80 8.35 9.67
N LEU A 36 -4.68 8.53 10.38
CA LEU A 36 -3.41 8.94 9.78
C LEU A 36 -2.95 7.94 8.71
N ASP A 37 -3.09 6.64 8.96
CA ASP A 37 -2.76 5.58 7.99
C ASP A 37 -3.66 5.65 6.74
N ARG A 38 -4.94 6.03 6.88
CA ARG A 38 -5.84 6.24 5.75
C ARG A 38 -5.47 7.49 4.95
N GLU A 39 -5.13 8.58 5.63
CA GLU A 39 -4.73 9.85 4.99
C GLU A 39 -3.36 9.73 4.29
N ALA A 40 -2.43 8.98 4.88
CA ALA A 40 -1.13 8.69 4.29
C ALA A 40 -1.20 7.67 3.15
N ARG A 41 -2.34 6.99 2.95
CA ARG A 41 -2.48 6.03 1.86
C ARG A 41 -2.43 6.79 0.53
N PRO A 42 -1.51 6.42 -0.39
CA PRO A 42 -1.42 7.09 -1.67
C PRO A 42 -2.76 7.00 -2.41
N VAL A 43 -3.23 8.14 -2.92
CA VAL A 43 -4.41 8.21 -3.79
C VAL A 43 -4.03 7.63 -5.14
N ILE A 44 -4.16 6.32 -5.24
CA ILE A 44 -3.95 5.58 -6.47
C ILE A 44 -5.26 5.63 -7.25
N SER A 45 -5.18 5.95 -8.55
CA SER A 45 -6.30 5.89 -9.47
C SER A 45 -6.02 4.88 -10.57
N SER A 46 -7.05 4.12 -10.95
CA SER A 46 -7.00 3.22 -12.10
C SER A 46 -6.67 3.97 -13.38
N GLY A 47 -5.99 3.30 -14.31
CA GLY A 47 -5.58 3.84 -15.61
C GLY A 47 -4.25 4.60 -15.61
N ARG A 48 -3.65 4.90 -14.45
CA ARG A 48 -2.36 5.59 -14.38
C ARG A 48 -1.17 4.65 -14.53
N ARG A 49 -0.06 5.16 -15.07
CA ARG A 49 1.21 4.43 -15.09
C ARG A 49 1.86 4.45 -13.72
N ALA A 50 2.44 3.32 -13.37
CA ALA A 50 3.13 3.14 -12.12
C ALA A 50 4.29 2.15 -12.25
N ARG A 51 5.13 2.15 -11.23
CA ARG A 51 6.17 1.18 -10.96
C ARG A 51 5.86 0.45 -9.66
N ILE A 52 6.16 -0.84 -9.64
CA ILE A 52 6.07 -1.64 -8.42
C ILE A 52 7.36 -1.47 -7.61
N THR A 53 7.24 -1.16 -6.32
CA THR A 53 8.36 -0.92 -5.40
C THR A 53 8.18 -1.67 -4.08
N ASP A 54 9.28 -1.95 -3.39
CA ASP A 54 9.32 -2.56 -2.04
C ASP A 54 8.30 -3.69 -1.80
N ILE A 55 8.22 -4.66 -2.72
CA ILE A 55 7.29 -5.78 -2.66
C ILE A 55 8.02 -7.11 -2.50
N ARG A 56 7.36 -8.05 -1.82
CA ARG A 56 7.70 -9.48 -1.87
C ARG A 56 6.62 -10.24 -2.65
N PRO A 57 6.99 -11.02 -3.69
CA PRO A 57 8.34 -11.39 -4.14
C PRO A 57 9.13 -10.27 -4.84
N ALA A 58 10.46 -10.26 -4.67
CA ALA A 58 11.33 -9.18 -5.14
C ALA A 58 11.45 -9.06 -6.68
N PHE A 59 11.16 -10.12 -7.44
CA PHE A 59 11.18 -10.07 -8.92
C PHE A 59 10.07 -9.18 -9.50
N LEU A 60 9.05 -8.84 -8.70
CA LEU A 60 8.03 -7.87 -9.10
C LEU A 60 8.49 -6.43 -8.94
N ALA A 61 9.51 -6.18 -8.10
CA ALA A 61 10.02 -4.84 -7.87
C ALA A 61 10.74 -4.32 -9.12
N GLY A 62 10.45 -3.08 -9.51
CA GLY A 62 11.00 -2.44 -10.70
C GLY A 62 10.15 -2.60 -11.96
N LEU A 63 9.21 -3.55 -11.99
CA LEU A 63 8.28 -3.71 -13.11
C LEU A 63 7.32 -2.51 -13.22
N THR A 64 7.03 -2.13 -14.45
CA THR A 64 6.18 -0.99 -14.79
C THR A 64 4.93 -1.43 -15.54
N GLY A 65 3.91 -0.60 -15.46
CA GLY A 65 2.62 -0.91 -16.08
C GLY A 65 1.54 0.07 -15.70
N THR A 66 0.30 -0.32 -15.95
CA THR A 66 -0.90 0.45 -15.68
C THR A 66 -1.64 -0.13 -14.49
N VAL A 67 -1.98 0.74 -13.54
CA VAL A 67 -2.82 0.38 -12.40
C VAL A 67 -4.25 0.09 -12.89
N GLN A 68 -4.82 -1.03 -12.47
CA GLN A 68 -6.17 -1.45 -12.81
C GLN A 68 -7.12 -1.23 -11.63
N GLU A 69 -8.24 -1.93 -11.56
CA GLU A 69 -9.20 -1.79 -10.47
C GLU A 69 -8.60 -2.25 -9.11
N PRO A 70 -8.99 -1.58 -8.00
CA PRO A 70 -8.64 -2.03 -6.66
C PRO A 70 -9.44 -3.28 -6.26
N ASN A 71 -8.95 -3.99 -5.25
CA ASN A 71 -9.76 -4.99 -4.55
C ASN A 71 -10.91 -4.32 -3.76
N ARG A 72 -11.86 -5.12 -3.27
CA ARG A 72 -13.04 -4.64 -2.51
C ARG A 72 -12.70 -3.74 -1.30
N GLY A 73 -11.49 -3.84 -0.74
CA GLY A 73 -11.02 -3.04 0.40
C GLY A 73 -10.10 -1.86 0.03
N ALA A 74 -9.86 -1.60 -1.25
CA ALA A 74 -8.92 -0.60 -1.75
C ALA A 74 -7.50 -0.68 -1.13
N THR A 75 -7.09 -1.87 -0.69
CA THR A 75 -5.79 -2.12 -0.06
C THR A 75 -4.75 -2.60 -1.06
N ARG A 76 -5.21 -3.22 -2.15
CA ARG A 76 -4.38 -3.78 -3.22
C ARG A 76 -5.02 -3.47 -4.56
N TRP A 77 -4.18 -3.31 -5.57
CA TRP A 77 -4.56 -2.91 -6.90
C TRP A 77 -4.14 -3.97 -7.91
N HIS A 78 -5.03 -4.30 -8.85
CA HIS A 78 -4.63 -5.09 -10.00
C HIS A 78 -3.66 -4.29 -10.86
N PHE A 79 -2.78 -4.99 -11.58
CA PHE A 79 -1.70 -4.35 -12.31
C PHE A 79 -1.52 -5.03 -13.66
N LEU A 80 -1.52 -4.23 -14.72
CA LEU A 80 -1.30 -4.66 -16.09
C LEU A 80 0.08 -4.20 -16.51
N LEU A 81 1.01 -5.12 -16.70
CA LEU A 81 2.38 -4.79 -17.09
C LEU A 81 2.42 -4.17 -18.50
N ASP A 82 3.39 -3.29 -18.71
CA ASP A 82 3.77 -2.91 -20.07
C ASP A 82 4.53 -4.04 -20.77
N GLU A 83 4.80 -3.85 -22.07
CA GLU A 83 5.40 -4.88 -22.92
C GLU A 83 6.83 -5.23 -22.47
N ASP A 84 7.63 -4.24 -22.10
CA ASP A 84 8.99 -4.44 -21.60
C ASP A 84 9.00 -5.22 -20.28
N SER A 85 8.15 -4.84 -19.33
CA SER A 85 8.02 -5.54 -18.05
C SER A 85 7.42 -6.93 -18.21
N THR A 86 6.50 -7.11 -19.15
CA THR A 86 5.96 -8.44 -19.50
C THR A 86 7.07 -9.34 -20.06
N ASN A 87 7.92 -8.80 -20.94
CA ASN A 87 9.08 -9.52 -21.48
C ASN A 87 10.12 -9.83 -20.40
N ALA A 88 10.40 -8.87 -19.51
CA ALA A 88 11.31 -9.07 -18.38
C ALA A 88 10.81 -10.18 -17.46
N MET A 89 9.52 -10.15 -17.10
CA MET A 89 8.91 -11.15 -16.25
C MET A 89 8.85 -12.53 -16.92
N ARG A 90 8.64 -12.62 -18.23
CA ARG A 90 8.72 -13.89 -18.98
C ARG A 90 10.11 -14.52 -18.92
N ARG A 91 11.17 -13.69 -18.93
CA ARG A 91 12.57 -14.13 -18.94
C ARG A 91 13.16 -14.34 -17.55
N ASP A 92 12.52 -13.84 -16.49
CA ASP A 92 13.05 -13.94 -15.13
C ASP A 92 12.91 -15.38 -14.61
N PRO A 93 14.01 -16.11 -14.32
CA PRO A 93 13.94 -17.49 -13.83
C PRO A 93 13.34 -17.60 -12.43
N ARG A 94 13.18 -16.49 -11.70
CA ARG A 94 12.58 -16.43 -10.36
C ARG A 94 11.07 -16.24 -10.41
N THR A 95 10.51 -15.94 -11.58
CA THR A 95 9.06 -15.78 -11.72
C THR A 95 8.35 -17.09 -11.39
N THR A 96 7.28 -17.01 -10.63
CA THR A 96 6.36 -18.14 -10.44
C THR A 96 5.20 -18.09 -11.42
N PHE A 97 5.16 -17.08 -12.31
CA PHE A 97 4.09 -16.88 -13.26
C PHE A 97 4.49 -17.36 -14.65
N THR A 98 3.66 -18.22 -15.24
CA THR A 98 3.78 -18.58 -16.65
C THR A 98 3.15 -17.47 -17.50
N VAL A 99 3.98 -16.71 -18.21
CA VAL A 99 3.54 -15.68 -19.16
C VAL A 99 3.50 -16.31 -20.56
N PRO A 100 2.32 -16.42 -21.21
CA PRO A 100 2.23 -16.95 -22.57
C PRO A 100 3.05 -16.12 -23.58
N ASP A 101 3.58 -16.77 -24.61
CA ASP A 101 4.46 -16.13 -25.61
C ASP A 101 3.73 -15.08 -26.46
N ASP A 102 2.42 -15.24 -26.66
CA ASP A 102 1.55 -14.32 -27.40
C ASP A 102 1.06 -13.12 -26.57
N THR A 103 1.34 -13.11 -25.27
CA THR A 103 0.86 -12.04 -24.37
C THR A 103 1.78 -10.82 -24.42
N ALA A 104 1.31 -9.75 -25.07
CA ALA A 104 2.02 -8.47 -25.10
C ALA A 104 2.01 -7.76 -23.74
N ARG A 105 0.87 -7.76 -23.03
CA ARG A 105 0.70 -7.09 -21.72
C ARG A 105 0.10 -8.05 -20.73
N PHE A 106 0.90 -8.47 -19.75
CA PHE A 106 0.47 -9.46 -18.78
C PHE A 106 -0.17 -8.82 -17.56
N ARG A 107 -1.38 -9.28 -17.22
CA ARG A 107 -2.03 -8.91 -15.97
C ARG A 107 -1.53 -9.80 -14.85
N ILE A 108 -0.93 -9.22 -13.82
CA ILE A 108 -0.43 -9.98 -12.66
C ILE A 108 -1.62 -10.69 -11.97
N PRO A 109 -1.63 -12.03 -11.89
CA PRO A 109 -2.73 -12.76 -11.29
C PRO A 109 -2.70 -12.68 -9.76
N GLY A 110 -3.83 -13.01 -9.14
CA GLY A 110 -3.98 -13.04 -7.69
C GLY A 110 -4.56 -11.76 -7.09
N LYS A 111 -4.21 -11.47 -5.83
CA LYS A 111 -4.85 -10.43 -4.99
C LYS A 111 -4.41 -8.99 -5.34
N GLY A 112 -3.53 -8.81 -6.32
CA GLY A 112 -2.97 -7.50 -6.68
C GLY A 112 -1.81 -7.03 -5.80
N ILE A 113 -1.27 -5.88 -6.17
CA ILE A 113 -0.11 -5.21 -5.58
C ILE A 113 -0.57 -4.30 -4.44
N PRO A 114 0.02 -4.36 -3.23
CA PRO A 114 -0.32 -3.47 -2.13
C PRO A 114 -0.17 -1.99 -2.52
N ALA A 115 -1.08 -1.13 -2.05
CA ALA A 115 -1.03 0.30 -2.36
C ALA A 115 0.32 0.97 -2.01
N GLY A 116 0.93 0.60 -0.88
CA GLY A 116 2.24 1.14 -0.48
C GLY A 116 3.41 0.70 -1.35
N CYS A 117 3.21 -0.31 -2.22
CA CYS A 117 4.20 -0.84 -3.15
C CYS A 117 4.02 -0.30 -4.57
N ILE A 118 3.20 0.75 -4.76
CA ILE A 118 2.90 1.32 -6.07
C ILE A 118 3.38 2.77 -6.06
N GLU A 119 4.33 3.05 -6.93
CA GLU A 119 4.85 4.39 -7.18
C GLU A 119 4.27 4.90 -8.51
N LEU A 120 3.47 5.96 -8.49
CA LEU A 120 2.89 6.54 -9.71
C LEU A 120 3.98 7.29 -10.49
N LEU A 121 4.12 6.99 -11.78
CA LEU A 121 5.16 7.59 -12.63
C LEU A 121 4.71 8.89 -13.32
N ASP A 122 3.40 9.12 -13.41
CA ASP A 122 2.84 10.28 -14.10
C ASP A 122 2.60 11.49 -13.16
N ALA A 123 3.35 11.58 -12.05
CA ALA A 123 3.17 12.61 -11.01
C ALA A 123 3.68 14.00 -11.47
#